data_AF-A0AAE1XSW4-F1
#
_entry.id   AF-A0AAE1XSW4-F1
#
_cell.length_a   1.000
_cell.length_b   1.000
_cell.length_c   1.000
_cell.angle_alpha   90.00
_cell.angle_beta   90.00
_cell.angle_gamma   90.00
#
_symmetry.space_group_name_H-M   'P 1'
#
loop_
_entity.id
_entity.type
_entity.pdbx_description
1 polymer ?
#
loop_
_entity_poly.entity_id
_entity_poly.type
_entity_poly.pdbx_seq_one_letter_code
_entity_poly.pdbx_strand_id
1 'polypeptide(L)'
;RASFQSLSKPKVLAEDALVSELIERDGHHWRTELVERIFPPKLASSILAVPLGRGYPNALVWHFDKKGVFSVRSAYNFSCRMSRREMAVSSTGSRFQSWDFI
;
A
#
# COMPACT_ATOMS: atom_id res chain seq x y z
N ARG A 1 0.01 -4.68 -19.59
CA ARG A 1 -1.44 -4.38 -19.51
C ARG A 1 -1.97 -5.09 -18.27
N ALA A 2 -2.24 -4.39 -17.17
CA ALA A 2 -2.80 -5.00 -15.96
C ALA A 2 -4.32 -5.05 -16.09
N SER A 3 -4.89 -6.24 -16.20
CA SER A 3 -6.34 -6.43 -16.20
C SER A 3 -6.82 -6.47 -14.75
N PHE A 4 -7.73 -5.56 -14.39
CA PHE A 4 -8.42 -5.60 -13.11
C PHE A 4 -9.48 -6.70 -13.20
N GLN A 5 -9.31 -7.77 -12.43
CA GLN A 5 -10.33 -8.79 -12.27
C GLN A 5 -11.03 -8.51 -10.94
N SER A 6 -12.33 -8.18 -11.01
CA SER A 6 -13.16 -8.10 -9.81
C SER A 6 -13.23 -9.50 -9.21
N LEU A 7 -12.65 -9.69 -8.02
CA LEU A 7 -12.76 -10.93 -7.29
C LEU A 7 -14.17 -10.97 -6.68
N SER A 8 -14.94 -12.00 -7.01
CA SER A 8 -16.15 -12.29 -6.26
C SER A 8 -15.79 -12.52 -4.80
N LYS A 9 -16.64 -12.04 -3.88
CA LYS A 9 -16.41 -12.18 -2.45
C LYS A 9 -16.20 -13.68 -2.12
N PRO A 10 -15.05 -14.07 -1.55
CA PRO A 10 -14.84 -15.45 -1.15
C PRO A 10 -15.84 -15.80 -0.04
N LYS A 11 -16.73 -16.76 -0.30
CA LYS A 11 -17.77 -17.25 0.64
C LYS A 11 -17.23 -17.84 1.96
N VAL A 12 -15.92 -17.93 2.08
CA VAL A 12 -15.20 -18.58 3.19
C VAL A 12 -15.10 -17.68 4.42
N LEU A 13 -15.19 -16.36 4.25
CA LEU A 13 -15.11 -15.38 5.32
C LEU A 13 -16.40 -14.57 5.45
N ALA A 14 -16.63 -14.02 6.65
CA ALA A 14 -17.71 -13.07 6.89
C ALA A 14 -17.57 -11.84 5.99
N GLU A 15 -18.67 -11.14 5.73
CA GLU A 15 -18.68 -9.99 4.83
C GLU A 15 -17.81 -8.83 5.35
N ASP A 16 -17.58 -8.78 6.65
CA ASP A 16 -16.80 -7.81 7.41
C ASP A 16 -15.45 -8.36 7.90
N ALA A 17 -14.99 -9.49 7.35
CA ALA A 17 -13.77 -10.14 7.81
C ALA A 17 -12.54 -9.22 7.70
N LEU A 18 -11.77 -9.22 8.78
CA LEU A 18 -10.58 -8.37 8.92
C LEU A 18 -9.31 -9.12 8.48
N VAL A 19 -8.30 -8.36 8.07
CA VAL A 19 -6.96 -8.91 7.75
C VAL A 19 -6.36 -9.64 8.97
N SER A 20 -6.74 -9.26 10.20
CA SER A 20 -6.35 -9.95 11.43
C SER A 20 -6.79 -11.42 11.48
N GLU A 21 -7.88 -11.79 10.81
CA GLU A 21 -8.35 -13.19 10.73
C GLU A 21 -7.46 -14.06 9.83
N LEU A 22 -6.73 -13.43 8.91
CA LEU A 22 -5.74 -14.09 8.04
C LEU A 22 -4.41 -14.32 8.78
N ILE A 23 -4.25 -13.78 9.99
CA ILE A 23 -3.02 -13.81 10.77
C ILE A 23 -3.21 -14.75 11.97
N GLU A 24 -2.17 -15.48 12.32
CA GLU A 24 -2.16 -16.35 13.50
C GLU A 24 -2.23 -15.52 14.80
N ARG A 25 -2.84 -16.07 15.86
CA ARG A 25 -3.08 -15.31 17.11
C ARG A 25 -1.78 -14.84 17.77
N ASP A 26 -0.69 -15.58 17.55
CA ASP A 26 0.66 -15.24 18.03
C ASP A 26 1.33 -14.13 17.20
N GLY A 27 0.62 -13.55 16.22
CA GLY A 27 0.92 -12.23 15.63
C GLY A 27 2.05 -12.19 14.61
N HIS A 28 2.62 -13.33 14.23
CA HIS A 28 3.88 -13.35 13.46
C HIS A 28 3.85 -14.18 12.18
N HIS A 29 2.76 -14.89 11.90
CA HIS A 29 2.63 -15.72 10.71
C HIS A 29 1.25 -15.56 10.07
N TRP A 30 1.25 -15.57 8.73
CA TRP A 30 0.03 -15.70 7.95
C TRP A 30 -0.53 -17.10 8.09
N ARG A 31 -1.85 -17.24 8.07
CA ARG A 31 -2.51 -18.54 7.94
C ARG A 31 -2.45 -18.99 6.49
N THR A 32 -1.30 -19.52 6.07
CA THR A 32 -0.99 -19.85 4.67
C THR A 32 -2.10 -20.65 3.99
N GLU A 33 -2.57 -21.73 4.62
CA GLU A 33 -3.64 -22.57 4.09
C GLU A 33 -4.95 -21.81 3.84
N LEU A 34 -5.27 -20.87 4.75
CA LEU A 34 -6.49 -20.07 4.67
C LEU A 34 -6.35 -18.99 3.58
N VAL A 35 -5.18 -18.38 3.44
CA VAL A 35 -4.89 -17.40 2.39
C VAL A 35 -4.92 -18.07 1.00
N GLU A 36 -4.31 -19.24 0.84
CA GLU A 36 -4.31 -19.97 -0.44
C GLU A 36 -5.69 -20.49 -0.82
N ARG A 37 -6.54 -20.82 0.17
CA ARG A 37 -7.93 -21.24 -0.08
C ARG A 37 -8.84 -20.08 -0.52
N ILE A 38 -8.56 -18.87 -0.06
CA ILE A 38 -9.42 -17.70 -0.25
C ILE A 38 -9.03 -16.92 -1.50
N PHE A 39 -7.73 -16.75 -1.72
CA PHE A 39 -7.20 -15.88 -2.77
C PHE A 39 -6.67 -16.71 -3.94
N PRO A 40 -6.84 -16.23 -5.18
CA PRO A 40 -6.16 -16.82 -6.34
C PRO A 40 -4.65 -16.90 -6.10
N PRO A 41 -3.94 -17.90 -6.66
CA PRO A 41 -2.52 -18.15 -6.37
C PRO A 41 -1.64 -16.90 -6.47
N LYS A 42 -1.85 -16.08 -7.51
CA LYS A 42 -1.11 -14.82 -7.71
C LYS A 42 -1.28 -13.84 -6.53
N LEU A 43 -2.48 -13.73 -5.99
CA LEU A 43 -2.78 -12.83 -4.88
C LEU A 43 -2.39 -13.45 -3.55
N ALA A 44 -2.62 -14.75 -3.37
CA ALA A 44 -2.13 -15.48 -2.20
C ALA A 44 -0.62 -15.31 -2.04
N SER A 45 0.18 -15.51 -3.10
CA SER A 45 1.63 -15.28 -3.06
C SER A 45 1.99 -13.84 -2.72
N SER A 46 1.22 -12.86 -3.22
CA SER A 46 1.46 -11.44 -2.92
C SER A 46 1.17 -11.12 -1.44
N ILE A 47 0.12 -11.71 -0.87
CA ILE A 47 -0.25 -11.53 0.55
C ILE A 47 0.79 -12.18 1.45
N LEU A 48 1.18 -13.42 1.17
CA LEU A 48 2.18 -14.16 1.96
C LEU A 48 3.57 -13.52 1.90
N ALA A 49 3.88 -12.79 0.84
CA ALA A 49 5.12 -12.02 0.71
C ALA A 49 5.16 -10.76 1.59
N VAL A 50 4.01 -10.32 2.15
CA VAL A 50 3.98 -9.17 3.05
C VAL A 50 4.61 -9.58 4.39
N PRO A 51 5.72 -8.94 4.80
CA PRO A 51 6.35 -9.27 6.08
C PRO A 51 5.46 -8.81 7.24
N LEU A 52 5.15 -9.72 8.16
CA LEU A 52 4.51 -9.38 9.43
C LEU A 52 5.58 -8.90 10.41
N GLY A 53 5.43 -7.66 10.89
CA GLY A 53 6.39 -7.04 11.80
C GLY A 53 6.50 -7.83 13.11
N ARG A 54 7.70 -8.29 13.45
CA ARG A 54 7.98 -8.92 14.75
C ARG A 54 8.33 -7.83 15.77
N GLY A 55 7.60 -7.78 16.87
CA GLY A 55 7.98 -6.98 18.05
C GLY A 55 7.69 -5.48 17.98
N TYR A 56 6.92 -5.00 16.99
CA TYR A 56 6.47 -3.60 16.95
C TYR A 56 4.97 -3.50 17.13
N PRO A 57 4.47 -2.53 17.92
CA PRO A 57 3.04 -2.26 17.98
C PRO A 57 2.55 -1.82 16.60
N ASN A 58 1.30 -2.15 16.28
CA ASN A 58 0.63 -1.65 15.07
C ASN A 58 0.70 -0.12 15.06
N ALA A 59 1.50 0.43 14.14
CA ALA A 59 1.71 1.86 14.00
C ALA A 59 1.25 2.31 12.61
N LEU A 60 0.53 3.44 12.57
CA LEU A 60 0.25 4.13 11.31
C LEU A 60 1.54 4.81 10.85
N VAL A 61 2.34 4.09 10.07
CA VAL A 61 3.63 4.59 9.60
C VAL A 61 3.48 5.17 8.19
N TRP A 62 3.49 6.50 8.07
CA TRP A 62 3.68 7.21 6.81
C TRP A 62 5.10 7.79 6.77
N HIS A 63 5.95 7.30 5.88
CA HIS A 63 7.40 7.63 5.87
C HIS A 63 7.76 9.08 5.46
N PHE A 64 6.79 9.94 5.14
CA PHE A 64 7.09 11.16 4.35
C PHE A 64 6.61 12.50 4.91
N ASP A 65 6.19 12.56 6.18
CA ASP A 65 6.06 13.86 6.84
C ASP A 65 6.83 13.93 8.16
N LYS A 66 7.72 14.92 8.28
CA LYS A 66 8.48 15.22 9.49
C LYS A 66 7.58 15.71 10.64
N LYS A 67 6.35 16.16 10.32
CA LYS A 67 5.35 16.60 11.30
C LYS A 67 4.24 15.57 11.54
N GLY A 68 4.27 14.42 10.84
CA GLY A 68 3.29 13.35 10.98
C GLY A 68 1.89 13.65 10.42
N VAL A 69 1.71 14.77 9.71
CA VAL A 69 0.42 15.17 9.12
C VAL A 69 0.45 14.89 7.61
N PHE A 70 -0.15 13.76 7.23
CA PHE A 70 -0.32 13.44 5.83
C PHE A 70 -1.38 14.36 5.18
N SER A 71 -1.04 14.96 4.05
CA SER A 71 -1.97 15.70 3.20
C SER A 71 -1.67 15.43 1.74
N VAL A 72 -2.67 15.55 0.88
CA VAL A 72 -2.49 15.44 -0.58
C VAL A 72 -1.40 16.41 -1.06
N ARG A 73 -1.34 17.61 -0.49
CA ARG A 73 -0.32 18.62 -0.79
C ARG A 73 1.09 18.20 -0.39
N SER A 74 1.28 17.59 0.79
CA SER A 74 2.60 17.10 1.21
C SER A 74 3.05 15.90 0.37
N ALA A 75 2.12 14.99 0.03
CA ALA A 75 2.37 13.86 -0.87
C ALA A 75 2.76 14.34 -2.28
N TYR A 76 2.01 15.28 -2.87
CA TYR A 76 2.30 15.85 -4.19
C TYR A 76 3.67 16.54 -4.23
N ASN A 77 3.96 17.37 -3.23
CA ASN A 77 5.27 18.03 -3.13
C ASN A 77 6.41 17.02 -3.01
N PHE A 78 6.21 15.93 -2.28
CA PHE A 78 7.18 14.86 -2.17
C PHE A 78 7.39 14.15 -3.51
N SER A 79 6.32 13.75 -4.19
CA SER A 79 6.38 13.14 -5.52
C SER A 79 7.09 14.05 -6.54
N CYS A 80 6.72 15.33 -6.61
CA CYS A 80 7.39 16.29 -7.50
C CYS A 80 8.88 16.46 -7.17
N ARG A 81 9.27 16.42 -5.89
CA ARG A 81 10.69 16.48 -5.49
C ARG A 81 11.46 15.23 -5.90
N MET A 82 10.85 14.05 -5.81
CA MET A 82 11.45 12.81 -6.29
C MET A 82 11.63 12.85 -7.81
N SER A 83 10.58 13.21 -8.57
CA SER A 83 10.66 13.33 -10.03
C SER A 83 11.68 14.40 -10.46
N ARG A 84 11.78 15.52 -9.74
CA ARG A 84 12.79 16.55 -10.03
C ARG A 84 14.21 16.07 -9.72
N ARG A 85 14.41 15.21 -8.72
CA ARG A 85 15.72 14.57 -8.47
C ARG A 85 16.11 13.62 -9.59
N GLU A 86 15.16 12.86 -10.12
CA GLU A 86 15.37 12.00 -11.28
C GLU A 86 15.60 12.80 -12.58
N MET A 87 15.02 14.00 -12.68
CA MET A 87 15.17 14.88 -13.84
C MET A 87 16.36 15.85 -13.74
N ALA A 88 16.97 16.02 -12.56
CA ALA A 88 18.15 16.87 -12.39
C ALA A 88 19.42 16.34 -13.10
N VAL A 89 19.36 15.16 -13.72
CA VAL A 89 20.36 14.65 -14.67
C VAL A 89 20.13 15.07 -16.13
N SER A 90 19.04 15.77 -16.46
CA SER A 90 18.86 16.34 -17.80
C SER A 90 18.10 17.67 -17.78
N SER A 91 18.66 18.64 -18.50
CA SER A 91 18.46 20.07 -18.39
C SER A 91 17.06 20.61 -18.77
N THR A 92 16.74 21.74 -18.12
CA THR A 92 15.90 22.87 -18.55
C THR A 92 14.43 22.62 -18.96
N GLY A 93 13.54 23.08 -18.07
CA GLY A 93 12.54 24.09 -18.43
C GLY A 93 11.21 23.59 -18.97
N SER A 94 10.18 23.60 -18.14
CA SER A 94 8.92 24.25 -18.52
C SER A 94 8.12 24.64 -17.28
N ARG A 95 7.50 25.82 -17.39
CA ARG A 95 6.77 26.56 -16.36
C ARG A 95 5.45 25.82 -16.10
N PHE A 96 5.26 25.34 -14.88
CA PHE A 96 4.05 24.62 -14.47
C PHE A 96 2.85 25.58 -14.45
N GLN A 97 1.85 25.35 -15.30
CA GLN A 97 0.56 26.05 -15.20
C GLN A 97 -0.18 25.50 -13.98
N SER A 98 -0.58 26.43 -13.11
CA SER A 98 -1.34 26.23 -11.89
C SER A 98 -2.66 25.53 -12.21
N TRP A 99 -2.95 24.44 -11.51
CA TRP A 99 -4.34 23.98 -11.35
C TRP A 99 -4.87 24.66 -10.09
N ASP A 100 -5.49 25.82 -10.30
CA ASP A 100 -6.27 26.49 -9.26
C ASP A 100 -7.60 25.75 -9.10
N PHE A 101 -7.78 25.07 -7.97
CA PHE A 101 -9.11 24.73 -7.47
C PHE A 101 -9.15 24.81 -5.94
N ILE A 102 -9.94 25.81 -5.51
CA ILE A 102 -10.63 26.07 -4.23
C ILE A 102 -9.77 26.41 -3.02
#